data_AF-A0A9D7JSF8-F1
#
_entry.id   AF-A0A9D7JSF8-F1
#
_cell.length_a   1.000
_cell.length_b   1.000
_cell.length_c   1.000
_cell.angle_alpha   90.00
_cell.angle_beta   90.00
_cell.angle_gamma   90.00
#
_symmetry.space_group_name_H-M   'P 1'
#
loop_
_entity.id
_entity.type
_entity.pdbx_description
1 polymer ?
#
loop_
_entity_poly.entity_id
_entity_poly.type
_entity_poly.pdbx_seq_one_letter_code
_entity_poly.pdbx_strand_id
1 'polypeptide(L)' 'MNGNIKWEFKLQSLPWSGLLSTAGGLVFGGSVEGNFYALDADTGQSKWQFQT' A
#
# COMPACT_ATOMS: atom_id res chain seq x y z
N MET A 1 -0.77 -0.30 21.39
CA MET A 1 0.19 -0.46 20.28
C MET A 1 1.51 -0.92 20.87
N ASN A 2 2.04 -2.05 20.45
CA ASN A 2 3.30 -2.62 20.93
C ASN A 2 4.50 -2.28 20.04
N GLY A 3 4.30 -1.50 18.97
CA GLY A 3 5.35 -1.12 18.02
C GLY A 3 5.74 -2.22 17.04
N ASN A 4 5.06 -3.37 17.08
CA ASN A 4 5.37 -4.48 16.19
C ASN A 4 4.88 -4.20 14.76
N ILE A 5 5.69 -4.61 13.78
CA ILE A 5 5.30 -4.62 12.37
C ILE A 5 4.14 -5.64 12.20
N LYS A 6 3.00 -5.20 11.66
CA LYS A 6 1.87 -6.10 11.33
C LYS A 6 2.08 -6.81 10.00
N TRP A 7 2.58 -6.09 9.00
CA TRP A 7 2.85 -6.59 7.66
C TRP A 7 3.80 -5.65 6.93
N GLU A 8 4.39 -6.14 5.84
CA GLU A 8 5.21 -5.37 4.92
C GLU A 8 4.72 -5.62 3.49
N PHE A 9 4.80 -4.58 2.66
CA PHE A 9 4.51 -4.66 1.23
C PHE A 9 5.74 -4.19 0.45
N LYS A 10 6.26 -5.05 -0.42
CA LYS A 10 7.49 -4.77 -1.17
C LYS A 10 7.17 -4.06 -2.47
N LEU A 11 7.83 -2.91 -2.68
CA LEU A 11 7.85 -2.21 -3.95
C LEU A 11 9.15 -2.52 -4.70
N GLN A 12 9.12 -2.37 -6.01
CA GLN A 12 10.30 -2.56 -6.86
C GLN A 12 11.31 -1.43 -6.66
N SER A 13 10.84 -0.18 -6.70
CA SER A 13 11.63 1.01 -6.37
C SER A 13 11.35 1.55 -4.97
N LEU A 14 12.15 2.53 -4.58
CA LEU A 14 11.97 3.24 -3.32
C LEU A 14 10.56 3.88 -3.22
N PRO A 15 9.93 3.82 -2.05
CA PRO A 15 8.60 4.39 -1.82
C PRO A 15 8.68 5.91 -1.71
N TRP A 16 8.71 6.60 -2.83
CA TRP A 16 8.68 8.07 -2.86
C TRP A 16 7.25 8.64 -2.79
N SER A 17 6.24 7.82 -3.03
CA SER A 17 4.84 8.22 -2.94
C SER A 17 4.33 8.16 -1.50
N GLY A 18 3.44 9.08 -1.15
CA GLY A 18 2.69 9.02 0.11
C GLY A 18 1.67 7.88 0.11
N LEU A 19 1.13 7.60 1.29
CA LEU A 19 0.06 6.62 1.49
C LEU A 19 -1.23 7.32 1.94
N LEU A 20 -2.37 6.79 1.52
CA LEU A 20 -3.70 7.24 1.96
C LEU A 20 -4.46 6.07 2.59
N SER A 21 -4.81 6.17 3.86
CA SER A 21 -5.70 5.22 4.53
C SER A 21 -7.15 5.68 4.48
N THR A 22 -8.08 4.73 4.52
CA THR A 22 -9.51 5.00 4.47
C THR A 22 -10.26 4.25 5.56
N ALA A 23 -11.44 4.75 5.95
CA ALA A 23 -12.32 4.05 6.90
C ALA A 23 -12.89 2.73 6.34
N GLY A 24 -12.80 2.51 5.02
CA GLY A 24 -13.21 1.27 4.36
C GLY A 24 -12.20 0.14 4.45
N GLY A 25 -11.10 0.31 5.19
CA GLY A 25 -10.09 -0.74 5.37
C GLY A 25 -9.12 -0.88 4.21
N LEU A 26 -8.95 0.17 3.39
CA LEU A 26 -7.98 0.19 2.30
C LEU A 26 -6.86 1.21 2.55
N VAL A 27 -5.65 0.85 2.13
CA VAL A 27 -4.47 1.73 2.03
C VAL A 27 -4.10 1.87 0.56
N PHE A 28 -4.12 3.08 0.03
CA PHE A 28 -3.74 3.39 -1.34
C PHE A 28 -2.31 3.94 -1.40
N GLY A 29 -1.63 3.65 -2.51
CA GLY A 29 -0.31 4.18 -2.81
C GLY A 29 -0.03 4.22 -4.30
N GLY A 30 1.01 4.99 -4.65
CA GLY A 30 1.60 5.02 -5.97
C GLY A 30 2.97 4.36 -5.96
N SER A 31 3.39 3.82 -7.10
CA SER A 31 4.76 3.34 -7.32
C SER A 31 5.43 4.14 -8.43
N VAL A 32 6.77 4.22 -8.38
CA VAL A 32 7.57 4.94 -9.39
C VAL A 32 7.43 4.31 -10.78
N GLU A 33 7.06 3.03 -10.82
CA GLU A 33 6.78 2.28 -12.03
C GLU A 33 5.45 2.66 -12.69
N GLY A 34 4.70 3.61 -12.13
CA GLY A 34 3.41 4.07 -12.69
C GLY A 34 2.20 3.29 -12.17
N ASN A 35 2.36 2.51 -11.10
CA ASN A 35 1.26 1.74 -10.55
C ASN A 35 0.50 2.55 -9.50
N PHE A 36 -0.82 2.59 -9.61
CA PHE A 36 -1.70 2.95 -8.51
C PHE A 36 -2.29 1.67 -7.91
N TYR A 37 -2.13 1.46 -6.61
CA TYR A 37 -2.50 0.21 -5.95
C TYR A 37 -3.30 0.43 -4.67
N ALA A 38 -4.07 -0.60 -4.29
CA ALA A 38 -4.86 -0.65 -3.06
C ALA A 38 -4.53 -1.94 -2.28
N LEU A 39 -4.19 -1.77 -1.00
CA LEU A 39 -3.92 -2.86 -0.07
C LEU A 39 -5.02 -2.94 0.97
N ASP A 40 -5.27 -4.16 1.44
CA ASP A 40 -6.04 -4.44 2.65
C ASP A 40 -5.30 -3.90 3.89
N ALA A 41 -5.95 -3.08 4.70
CA ALA A 41 -5.29 -2.41 5.82
C ALA A 41 -4.85 -3.37 6.94
N ASP A 42 -5.53 -4.51 7.10
CA ASP A 42 -5.22 -5.45 8.17
C ASP A 42 -4.15 -6.46 7.79
N THR A 43 -4.11 -6.86 6.52
CA THR A 43 -3.26 -7.95 6.03
C THR A 43 -2.12 -7.49 5.11
N GLY A 44 -2.20 -6.29 4.53
CA GLY A 44 -1.25 -5.80 3.53
C GLY A 44 -1.39 -6.47 2.16
N GLN A 45 -2.39 -7.32 1.95
CA GLN A 45 -2.62 -8.00 0.68
C GLN A 45 -3.11 -7.01 -0.39
N SER A 46 -2.53 -7.10 -1.58
CA SER A 46 -3.01 -6.34 -2.74
C SER A 46 -4.43 -6.78 -3.11
N LYS A 47 -5.35 -5.82 -3.17
CA LYS A 47 -6.74 -6.03 -3.59
C LYS A 47 -6.94 -5.62 -5.04
N TRP A 48 -6.21 -4.61 -5.49
CA TRP A 48 -6.31 -4.07 -6.85
C TRP A 48 -5.09 -3.22 -7.21
N GLN A 49 -4.81 -3.15 -8.50
CA GLN A 49 -3.73 -2.35 -9.08
C GLN A 49 -4.12 -1.91 -10.49
N PHE A 50 -3.68 -0.71 -10.87
CA PHE A 50 -3.80 -0.17 -12.22
C PHE A 50 -2.49 0.49 -12.62
N GLN A 51 -2.05 0.21 -13.85
CA GLN A 51 -0.90 0.86 -14.46
C GLN A 51 -1.40 2.10 -15.21
N THR A 52 -0.93 3.27 -14.79
CA THR A 52 -1.26 4.56 -15.42
C THR A 52 -0.40 4.84 -16.64
#